data_AF-A0A3M0XGV2-F1
#
_entry.id   AF-A0A3M0XGV2-F1
#
_cell.length_a   1.000
_cell.length_b   1.000
_cell.length_c   1.000
_cell.angle_alpha   90.00
_cell.angle_beta   90.00
_cell.angle_gamma   90.00
#
_symmetry.space_group_name_H-M   'P 1'
#
loop_
_entity.id
_entity.type
_entity.pdbx_description
1 polymer ?
#
loop_
_entity_poly.entity_id
_entity_poly.type
_entity_poly.pdbx_seq_one_letter_code
_entity_poly.pdbx_strand_id
1 'polypeptide(L)'
;MREQTLTDKEKLFELIYQLKILLENQNTVPASIFSNKLSPAEALIKYLKENKGLKNSEIARMLNRDQRGIWSTNKRAQKKMPRAIPEGLEEPRIPLSIFSDRKLSILEHTVTHLRKTHKIADIARILNKDPSTIAAVNHRARRKLE
;
A
#
# COMPACT_ATOMS: atom_id res chain seq x y z
N MET A 1 -33.36 -19.76 -21.11
CA MET A 1 -32.67 -18.79 -20.24
C MET A 1 -32.53 -17.49 -21.02
N ARG A 2 -33.29 -16.45 -20.67
CA ARG A 2 -33.13 -15.13 -21.31
C ARG A 2 -32.00 -14.41 -20.59
N GLU A 3 -30.91 -14.16 -21.30
CA GLU A 3 -29.91 -13.18 -20.88
C GLU A 3 -30.62 -11.82 -20.74
N GLN A 4 -30.64 -11.27 -19.52
CA GLN A 4 -31.10 -9.91 -19.29
C GLN A 4 -30.04 -8.97 -19.87
N THR A 5 -30.33 -8.37 -21.02
CA THR A 5 -29.52 -7.30 -21.59
C THR A 5 -29.66 -6.05 -20.73
N LEU A 6 -28.56 -5.61 -20.13
CA LEU A 6 -28.48 -4.31 -19.45
C LEU A 6 -28.83 -3.19 -20.43
N THR A 7 -29.63 -2.22 -19.97
CA THR A 7 -29.88 -0.97 -20.68
C THR A 7 -28.57 -0.17 -20.83
N ASP A 8 -28.49 0.70 -21.83
CA ASP A 8 -27.27 1.49 -22.07
C ASP A 8 -26.90 2.39 -20.87
N LYS A 9 -27.90 2.84 -20.11
CA LYS A 9 -27.71 3.59 -18.86
C LYS A 9 -27.08 2.72 -17.76
N GLU A 10 -27.52 1.47 -17.62
CA GLU A 10 -26.96 0.55 -16.63
C GLU A 10 -25.54 0.12 -17.01
N LYS A 11 -25.26 -0.10 -18.30
CA LYS A 11 -23.90 -0.35 -18.79
C LYS A 11 -22.97 0.83 -18.51
N LEU A 12 -23.45 2.07 -18.73
CA LEU A 12 -22.68 3.27 -18.42
C LEU A 12 -22.38 3.39 -16.92
N PHE A 13 -23.37 3.10 -16.07
CA PHE A 13 -23.19 3.11 -14.62
C PHE A 13 -22.14 2.07 -14.17
N GLU A 14 -22.25 0.85 -14.70
CA GLU A 14 -21.28 -0.23 -14.43
C GLU A 14 -19.87 0.19 -14.87
N LEU A 15 -19.72 0.76 -16.07
CA LEU A 15 -18.43 1.22 -16.56
C LEU A 15 -17.83 2.32 -15.67
N ILE A 16 -18.64 3.30 -15.23
CA ILE A 16 -18.20 4.36 -14.33
C ILE A 16 -17.75 3.77 -12.99
N TYR A 17 -18.49 2.79 -12.46
CA TYR A 17 -18.13 2.11 -11.22
C TYR A 17 -16.80 1.37 -11.33
N GLN A 18 -16.60 0.62 -12.42
CA GLN A 18 -15.34 -0.08 -12.69
C GLN A 18 -14.17 0.91 -12.85
N LEU A 19 -14.35 2.01 -13.57
CA LEU A 19 -13.34 3.06 -13.71
C LEU A 19 -12.95 3.69 -12.37
N LYS A 20 -13.92 3.92 -11.47
CA LYS A 20 -13.66 4.44 -10.13
C LYS A 20 -12.78 3.48 -9.32
N ILE A 21 -13.10 2.18 -9.33
CA ILE A 21 -12.31 1.15 -8.63
C ILE A 21 -10.88 1.11 -9.21
N LEU A 22 -10.74 1.13 -10.54
CA LEU A 22 -9.43 1.13 -11.19
C LEU A 22 -8.59 2.34 -10.76
N LEU A 23 -9.18 3.54 -10.70
CA LEU A 23 -8.49 4.76 -10.28
C LEU A 23 -8.06 4.71 -8.81
N GLU A 24 -8.90 4.18 -7.92
CA GLU A 24 -8.57 3.98 -6.51
C GLU A 24 -7.42 2.97 -6.36
N ASN A 25 -7.42 1.88 -7.14
CA ASN A 25 -6.39 0.86 -7.12
C ASN A 25 -5.02 1.40 -7.61
N GLN A 26 -5.02 2.33 -8.57
CA GLN A 26 -3.79 2.99 -9.02
C GLN A 26 -3.17 3.89 -7.94
N ASN A 27 -3.99 4.51 -7.08
CA ASN A 27 -3.52 5.47 -6.08
C ASN A 27 -3.37 4.90 -4.67
N THR A 28 -3.58 3.60 -4.50
CA THR A 28 -3.50 2.91 -3.20
C THR A 28 -2.63 1.66 -3.27
N VAL A 29 -2.21 1.13 -2.13
CA VAL A 29 -1.53 -0.17 -2.04
C VAL A 29 -2.23 -1.07 -1.01
N PRO A 30 -2.32 -2.39 -1.24
CA PRO A 30 -2.84 -3.32 -0.24
C PRO A 30 -1.97 -3.28 1.04
N ALA A 31 -2.59 -3.36 2.22
CA ALA A 31 -1.84 -3.39 3.49
C ALA A 31 -0.98 -4.65 3.64
N SER A 32 -1.38 -5.76 3.01
CA SER A 32 -0.63 -7.03 3.03
C SER A 32 0.77 -6.92 2.42
N ILE A 33 1.07 -5.91 1.61
CA ILE A 33 2.43 -5.74 1.09
C ILE A 33 3.43 -5.56 2.24
N PHE A 34 2.98 -5.18 3.44
CA PHE A 34 3.82 -5.00 4.63
C PHE A 34 3.85 -6.24 5.56
N SER A 35 3.20 -7.35 5.18
CA SER A 35 3.12 -8.60 5.95
C SER A 35 4.26 -9.60 5.69
N ASN A 36 5.09 -9.32 4.69
CA ASN A 36 6.24 -10.15 4.33
C ASN A 36 7.52 -9.75 5.10
N LYS A 37 8.61 -10.47 4.81
CA LYS A 37 9.93 -10.31 5.46
C LYS A 37 10.72 -9.07 5.01
N LEU A 38 10.23 -8.31 4.04
CA LEU A 38 10.88 -7.07 3.61
C LEU A 38 10.66 -5.97 4.65
N SER A 39 11.59 -5.03 4.74
CA SER A 39 11.30 -3.80 5.47
C SER A 39 10.14 -3.05 4.78
N PRO A 40 9.38 -2.23 5.51
CA PRO A 40 8.24 -1.50 4.95
C PRO A 40 8.59 -0.67 3.70
N ALA A 41 9.77 -0.03 3.67
CA ALA A 41 10.24 0.72 2.52
C ALA A 41 10.61 -0.19 1.33
N GLU A 42 11.29 -1.32 1.60
CA GLU A 42 11.59 -2.33 0.58
C GLU A 42 10.31 -2.89 -0.05
N ALA A 43 9.30 -3.20 0.77
CA ALA A 43 8.05 -3.77 0.30
C ALA A 43 7.24 -2.78 -0.56
N LEU A 44 7.09 -1.54 -0.10
CA LEU A 44 6.42 -0.48 -0.86
C LEU A 44 7.09 -0.25 -2.22
N ILE A 45 8.42 -0.08 -2.22
CA ILE A 45 9.17 0.21 -3.44
C ILE A 45 9.10 -0.98 -4.41
N LYS A 46 9.25 -2.22 -3.92
CA LYS A 46 9.17 -3.42 -4.75
C LYS A 46 7.77 -3.57 -5.38
N TYR A 47 6.70 -3.38 -4.60
CA TYR A 47 5.34 -3.45 -5.13
C TYR A 47 5.09 -2.39 -6.21
N LEU A 48 5.49 -1.14 -5.96
CA LEU A 48 5.37 -0.07 -6.96
C LEU A 48 6.17 -0.36 -8.23
N LYS A 49 7.33 -1.00 -8.09
CA LYS A 49 8.21 -1.32 -9.21
C LYS A 49 7.70 -2.48 -10.06
N GLU A 50 7.30 -3.58 -9.40
CA GLU A 50 7.04 -4.86 -10.06
C GLU A 50 5.56 -5.09 -10.32
N ASN A 51 4.69 -4.75 -9.36
CA ASN A 51 3.23 -4.93 -9.51
C ASN A 51 2.59 -3.75 -10.24
N LYS A 52 3.06 -2.51 -9.99
CA LYS A 52 2.54 -1.31 -10.69
C LYS A 52 3.37 -0.86 -11.90
N GLY A 53 4.51 -1.50 -12.17
CA GLY A 53 5.35 -1.20 -13.34
C GLY A 53 6.02 0.18 -13.34
N LEU A 54 6.12 0.88 -12.21
CA LEU A 54 6.63 2.25 -12.16
C LEU A 54 8.15 2.33 -12.35
N LYS A 55 8.62 3.41 -12.99
CA LYS A 55 10.04 3.77 -13.10
C LYS A 55 10.54 4.31 -11.77
N ASN A 56 11.85 4.22 -11.53
CA ASN A 56 12.44 4.68 -10.26
C ASN A 56 12.25 6.19 -10.07
N SER A 57 12.25 6.97 -11.16
CA SER A 57 11.97 8.41 -11.15
C SER A 57 10.52 8.73 -10.77
N GLU A 58 9.56 7.90 -11.18
CA GLU A 58 8.14 8.06 -10.84
C GLU A 58 7.91 7.75 -9.36
N ILE A 59 8.49 6.65 -8.87
CA ILE A 59 8.45 6.29 -7.44
C ILE A 59 9.13 7.37 -6.59
N ALA A 60 10.28 7.89 -7.03
CA ALA A 60 10.99 8.97 -6.36
C ALA A 60 10.12 10.22 -6.19
N ARG A 61 9.46 10.65 -7.26
CA ARG A 61 8.54 11.80 -7.24
C ARG A 61 7.34 11.55 -6.34
N MET A 62 6.71 10.38 -6.46
CA MET A 62 5.51 10.00 -5.70
C MET A 62 5.78 9.91 -4.19
N LEU A 63 6.94 9.38 -3.79
CA LEU A 63 7.29 9.20 -2.39
C LEU A 63 8.11 10.37 -1.82
N ASN A 64 8.36 11.42 -2.61
CA ASN A 64 9.25 12.54 -2.27
C ASN A 64 10.62 12.04 -1.74
N ARG A 65 11.27 11.15 -2.49
CA ARG A 65 12.54 10.49 -2.12
C ARG A 65 13.54 10.48 -3.25
N ASP A 66 14.81 10.42 -2.89
CA ASP A 66 15.90 10.32 -3.85
C ASP A 66 15.84 9.01 -4.67
N GLN A 67 16.01 9.13 -5.99
CA GLN A 67 15.93 8.03 -6.94
C GLN A 67 17.01 6.95 -6.74
N ARG A 68 18.22 7.32 -6.28
CA ARG A 68 19.29 6.36 -5.95
C ARG A 68 18.89 5.54 -4.72
N GLY A 69 18.22 6.17 -3.76
CA GLY A 69 17.59 5.50 -2.62
C GLY A 69 16.52 4.50 -3.04
N ILE A 70 15.68 4.84 -4.01
CA ILE A 70 14.69 3.93 -4.59
C ILE A 70 15.38 2.72 -5.24
N TRP A 71 16.37 2.96 -6.10
CA TRP A 71 17.07 1.88 -6.82
C TRP A 71 17.75 0.90 -5.86
N SER A 72 18.54 1.40 -4.90
CA SER A 72 19.27 0.57 -3.94
C SER A 72 18.33 -0.23 -3.03
N THR A 73 17.22 0.38 -2.62
CA THR A 73 16.20 -0.30 -1.82
C THR A 73 15.48 -1.39 -2.61
N ASN A 74 15.12 -1.14 -3.87
CA ASN A 74 14.55 -2.16 -4.74
C ASN A 74 15.52 -3.34 -4.96
N LYS A 75 16.81 -3.07 -5.17
CA LYS A 75 17.83 -4.13 -5.33
C LYS A 75 17.94 -5.01 -4.08
N ARG A 76 17.93 -4.43 -2.88
CA ARG A 76 17.89 -5.21 -1.62
C ARG A 76 16.60 -6.01 -1.48
N ALA A 77 15.46 -5.42 -1.84
CA ALA A 77 14.17 -6.10 -1.82
C ALA A 77 14.15 -7.32 -2.75
N GLN A 78 14.65 -7.18 -3.98
CA GLN A 78 14.76 -8.26 -4.96
C GLN A 78 15.68 -9.39 -4.49
N LYS A 79 16.79 -9.07 -3.82
CA LYS A 79 17.68 -10.09 -3.24
C LYS A 79 16.98 -10.89 -2.14
N LYS A 80 16.21 -10.22 -1.27
CA LYS A 80 15.48 -10.86 -0.17
C LYS A 80 14.27 -11.64 -0.68
N MET A 81 13.57 -11.12 -1.68
CA MET A 81 12.34 -11.67 -2.25
C MET A 81 12.40 -11.55 -3.78
N PRO A 82 12.85 -12.60 -4.48
CA PRO A 82 13.02 -12.56 -5.94
C PRO A 82 11.71 -12.47 -6.72
N ARG A 83 10.62 -13.04 -6.19
CA ARG A 83 9.28 -13.01 -6.81
C ARG A 83 8.54 -11.73 -6.44
N ALA A 84 7.59 -11.33 -7.29
CA ALA A 84 6.67 -10.23 -7.01
C ALA A 84 5.86 -10.49 -5.72
N ILE A 85 5.37 -9.42 -5.10
CA ILE A 85 4.55 -9.54 -3.89
C ILE A 85 3.14 -10.00 -4.33
N PRO A 86 2.61 -11.10 -3.77
CA PRO A 86 1.24 -11.52 -4.06
C PRO A 86 0.25 -10.48 -3.51
N GLU A 87 -0.82 -10.22 -4.25
CA GLU A 87 -1.89 -9.32 -3.80
C GLU A 87 -3.19 -10.10 -3.55
N GLY A 88 -3.83 -9.83 -2.40
CA GLY A 88 -5.17 -10.31 -2.10
C GLY A 88 -6.24 -9.36 -2.66
N LEU A 89 -7.39 -9.90 -3.03
CA LEU A 89 -8.49 -9.13 -3.61
C LEU A 89 -9.28 -8.31 -2.55
N GLU A 90 -9.28 -8.74 -1.29
CA GLU A 90 -10.12 -8.19 -0.22
C GLU A 90 -9.30 -7.72 0.99
N GLU A 91 -8.45 -6.71 0.79
CA GLU A 91 -7.56 -6.23 1.84
C GLU A 91 -7.67 -4.71 2.00
N PRO A 92 -7.50 -4.17 3.22
CA PRO A 92 -7.46 -2.74 3.44
C PRO A 92 -6.39 -2.10 2.55
N ARG A 93 -6.80 -1.09 1.77
CA ARG A 93 -5.88 -0.34 0.90
C ARG A 93 -5.45 0.97 1.57
N ILE A 94 -4.21 1.34 1.34
CA ILE A 94 -3.56 2.51 1.94
C ILE A 94 -3.25 3.51 0.82
N PRO A 95 -3.69 4.78 0.92
CA PRO A 95 -3.39 5.79 -0.09
C PRO A 95 -1.89 6.03 -0.22
N LEU A 96 -1.37 6.02 -1.45
CA LEU A 96 0.06 6.25 -1.72
C LEU A 96 0.52 7.65 -1.32
N SER A 97 -0.39 8.63 -1.38
CA SER A 97 -0.13 10.03 -1.05
C SER A 97 0.40 10.23 0.36
N ILE A 98 0.01 9.40 1.33
CA ILE A 98 0.48 9.53 2.72
C ILE A 98 1.99 9.31 2.85
N PHE A 99 2.58 8.49 1.97
CA PHE A 99 4.00 8.12 2.05
C PHE A 99 4.95 9.18 1.48
N SER A 100 4.42 10.24 0.88
CA SER A 100 5.19 11.41 0.43
C SER A 100 5.62 12.29 1.61
N ASP A 101 4.86 12.29 2.70
CA ASP A 101 5.24 12.95 3.94
C ASP A 101 6.35 12.15 4.64
N ARG A 102 7.49 12.81 4.88
CA ARG A 102 8.68 12.20 5.48
C ARG A 102 8.69 12.29 7.02
N LYS A 103 7.68 12.91 7.64
CA LYS A 103 7.53 13.04 9.10
C LYS A 103 7.41 11.67 9.79
N LEU A 104 6.68 10.74 9.18
CA LEU A 104 6.53 9.37 9.65
C LEU A 104 7.27 8.38 8.73
N SER A 105 7.75 7.28 9.31
CA SER A 105 8.21 6.13 8.53
C SER A 105 7.04 5.47 7.79
N ILE A 106 7.36 4.65 6.77
CA ILE A 106 6.33 3.91 6.01
C ILE A 106 5.41 3.09 6.93
N LEU A 107 5.97 2.38 7.92
CA LEU A 107 5.15 1.59 8.85
C LEU A 107 4.32 2.46 9.79
N GLU A 108 4.87 3.58 10.26
CA GLU A 108 4.12 4.53 11.08
C GLU A 108 2.93 5.12 10.31
N HIS A 109 3.12 5.49 9.04
CA HIS A 109 2.02 5.93 8.16
C HIS A 109 0.97 4.84 7.96
N THR A 110 1.39 3.61 7.63
CA THR A 110 0.50 2.46 7.47
C THR A 110 -0.32 2.20 8.75
N VAL A 111 0.35 2.13 9.91
CA VAL A 111 -0.33 1.89 11.19
C VAL A 111 -1.26 3.05 11.53
N THR A 112 -0.82 4.31 11.37
CA THR A 112 -1.65 5.49 11.65
C THR A 112 -2.90 5.52 10.78
N HIS A 113 -2.79 5.15 9.50
CA HIS A 113 -3.93 5.06 8.59
C HIS A 113 -4.91 3.96 9.02
N LEU A 114 -4.42 2.74 9.26
CA LEU A 114 -5.27 1.61 9.66
C LEU A 114 -5.92 1.81 11.04
N ARG A 115 -5.26 2.52 11.96
CA ARG A 115 -5.80 2.83 13.29
C ARG A 115 -7.06 3.69 13.27
N LYS A 116 -7.40 4.32 12.14
CA LYS A 116 -8.67 5.04 11.96
C LYS A 116 -9.88 4.10 12.01
N THR A 117 -9.71 2.84 11.60
CA THR A 117 -10.83 1.89 11.42
C THR A 117 -10.61 0.54 12.11
N HIS A 118 -9.37 0.17 12.46
CA HIS A 118 -9.02 -1.16 12.99
C HIS A 118 -8.35 -1.09 14.35
N LYS A 119 -8.60 -2.06 15.25
CA LYS A 119 -7.90 -2.17 16.55
C LYS A 119 -6.45 -2.63 16.36
N ILE A 120 -5.59 -2.41 17.36
CA ILE A 120 -4.16 -2.83 17.32
C ILE A 120 -4.03 -4.32 16.98
N ALA A 121 -4.86 -5.16 17.60
CA ALA A 121 -4.86 -6.60 17.35
C ALA A 121 -5.20 -6.95 15.88
N ASP A 122 -6.14 -6.23 15.26
CA ASP A 122 -6.53 -6.48 13.87
C ASP A 122 -5.42 -6.04 12.92
N ILE A 123 -4.80 -4.88 13.18
CA ILE A 123 -3.65 -4.40 12.41
C ILE A 123 -2.47 -5.37 12.52
N ALA A 124 -2.23 -5.92 13.71
CA ALA A 124 -1.20 -6.93 13.93
C ALA A 124 -1.42 -8.16 13.04
N ARG A 125 -2.66 -8.64 12.94
CA ARG A 125 -3.03 -9.75 12.03
C ARG A 125 -2.86 -9.36 10.55
N ILE A 126 -3.39 -8.21 10.14
CA ILE A 126 -3.30 -7.72 8.74
C ILE A 126 -1.84 -7.58 8.29
N LEU A 127 -0.99 -7.02 9.14
CA LEU A 127 0.41 -6.75 8.83
C LEU A 127 1.35 -7.90 9.21
N ASN A 128 0.82 -9.02 9.71
CA ASN A 128 1.59 -10.15 10.24
C ASN A 128 2.75 -9.69 11.16
N LYS A 129 2.42 -8.90 12.18
CA LYS A 129 3.36 -8.30 13.15
C LYS A 129 2.88 -8.59 14.55
N ASP A 130 3.80 -8.59 15.50
CA ASP A 130 3.44 -8.69 16.90
C ASP A 130 2.60 -7.46 17.36
N PRO A 131 1.52 -7.65 18.15
CA PRO A 131 0.71 -6.53 18.66
C PRO A 131 1.51 -5.47 19.42
N SER A 132 2.56 -5.85 20.18
CA SER A 132 3.43 -4.90 20.88
C SER A 132 4.23 -4.03 19.91
N THR A 133 4.65 -4.60 18.77
CA THR A 133 5.31 -3.83 17.70
C THR A 133 4.35 -2.79 17.12
N ILE A 134 3.11 -3.16 16.85
CA ILE A 134 2.10 -2.23 16.33
C ILE A 134 1.79 -1.14 17.36
N ALA A 135 1.66 -1.49 18.64
CA ALA A 135 1.45 -0.52 19.71
C ALA A 135 2.60 0.48 19.82
N ALA A 136 3.86 -0.01 19.81
CA ALA A 136 5.05 0.83 19.88
C ALA A 136 5.17 1.76 18.65
N VAL A 137 4.88 1.25 17.45
CA VAL A 137 4.83 2.05 16.21
C VAL A 137 3.77 3.15 16.32
N ASN A 138 2.55 2.82 16.73
CA ASN A 138 1.47 3.78 16.89
C ASN A 138 1.82 4.87 17.94
N HIS A 139 2.40 4.47 19.06
CA HIS A 139 2.86 5.41 20.09
C HIS A 139 3.93 6.37 19.55
N ARG A 140 4.96 5.86 18.85
CA ARG A 140 5.99 6.71 18.21
C ARG A 140 5.39 7.66 17.17
N ALA A 141 4.44 7.18 16.37
CA ALA A 141 3.76 8.01 15.37
C ALA A 141 3.02 9.18 16.02
N ARG A 142 2.26 8.93 17.10
CA ARG A 142 1.55 9.97 17.86
C ARG A 142 2.50 11.04 18.39
N ARG A 143 3.60 10.62 19.05
CA ARG A 143 4.63 11.54 19.56
C ARG A 143 5.31 12.39 18.48
N LYS A 144 5.34 11.93 17.23
CA LYS A 144 5.86 12.72 16.12
C LYS A 144 4.83 13.70 15.60
N LEU A 145 3.54 13.37 15.67
CA LEU A 145 2.44 14.18 15.15
C LEU A 145 2.03 15.31 16.10
N GLU A 146 2.22 15.11 17.40
CA GLU A 146 2.30 16.16 18.43
C GLU A 146 3.36 17.21 18.08
#